data_AF-A0A7W9BTV8-F1
#
_entry.id   AF-A0A7W9BTV8-F1
#
_cell.length_a   1.000
_cell.length_b   1.000
_cell.length_c   1.000
_cell.angle_alpha   90.00
_cell.angle_beta   90.00
_cell.angle_gamma   90.00
#
_symmetry.space_group_name_H-M   'P 1'
#
loop_
_entity.id
_entity.type
_entity.pdbx_description
1 polymer ?
#
loop_
_entity_poly.entity_id
_entity_poly.type
_entity_poly.pdbx_seq_one_letter_code
_entity_poly.pdbx_strand_id
1 'polypeptide(L)'
;MDIRPGNIIEYDGGLWRAVKIQHTQPGKGGAYMQVELKNLIDGRKNNVRFRSAETVEKVRLDTKDFQFLFADGDALTFMDKLNYDQVQLDRGVLGDAAAFLQDGMDVVMELYDERPISVQLPDTVEAMIVSADAVVKGQTASSSYKPAVLENGVRVMVPPHIGAGTRIVVDVYEQTYVKRAD
;
A
#
# COMPACT_ATOMS: atom_id res chain seq x y z
N MET A 1 24.41 -12.09 -8.13
CA MET A 1 23.15 -12.06 -7.35
C MET A 1 22.33 -10.85 -7.77
N ASP A 2 21.04 -11.01 -8.10
CA ASP A 2 20.16 -9.94 -8.61
C ASP A 2 18.93 -9.79 -7.70
N ILE A 3 19.08 -9.11 -6.56
CA ILE A 3 17.94 -8.65 -5.74
C ILE A 3 17.61 -7.22 -6.16
N ARG A 4 16.32 -6.94 -6.35
CA ARG A 4 15.79 -5.62 -6.64
C ARG A 4 14.77 -5.24 -5.57
N PRO A 5 14.55 -3.94 -5.32
CA PRO A 5 13.40 -3.49 -4.52
C PRO A 5 12.10 -4.12 -5.04
N GLY A 6 11.23 -4.53 -4.14
CA GLY A 6 9.99 -5.26 -4.44
C GLY A 6 10.14 -6.78 -4.46
N ASN A 7 11.33 -7.33 -4.73
CA ASN A 7 11.52 -8.78 -4.72
C ASN A 7 11.18 -9.36 -3.35
N ILE A 8 10.52 -10.51 -3.37
CA ILE A 8 10.24 -11.31 -2.18
C ILE A 8 11.24 -12.45 -2.14
N ILE A 9 11.84 -12.66 -0.98
CA ILE A 9 12.88 -13.66 -0.77
C ILE A 9 12.57 -14.48 0.48
N GLU A 10 12.95 -15.74 0.46
CA GLU A 10 13.02 -16.54 1.68
C GLU A 10 14.38 -16.30 2.35
N TYR A 11 14.35 -15.89 3.61
CA TYR A 11 15.54 -15.62 4.40
C TYR A 11 15.27 -15.90 5.88
N ASP A 12 16.17 -16.63 6.53
CA ASP A 12 16.08 -16.96 7.97
C ASP A 12 14.71 -17.58 8.36
N GLY A 13 14.18 -18.46 7.52
CA GLY A 13 12.89 -19.13 7.72
C GLY A 13 11.66 -18.23 7.62
N GLY A 14 11.79 -17.02 7.05
CA GLY A 14 10.68 -16.09 6.82
C GLY A 14 10.64 -15.55 5.40
N LEU A 15 9.50 -14.95 5.04
CA LEU A 15 9.31 -14.25 3.77
C LEU A 15 9.57 -12.76 3.95
N TRP A 16 10.44 -12.21 3.11
CA TRP A 16 10.89 -10.83 3.22
C TRP A 16 10.78 -10.10 1.90
N ARG A 17 10.21 -8.90 1.92
CA ARG A 17 10.24 -7.97 0.79
C ARG A 17 11.49 -7.10 0.88
N ALA A 18 12.28 -7.06 -0.19
CA ALA A 18 13.38 -6.12 -0.34
C ALA A 18 12.82 -4.71 -0.53
N VAL A 19 13.02 -3.84 0.45
CA VAL A 19 12.55 -2.45 0.42
C VAL A 19 13.57 -1.56 -0.27
N LYS A 20 14.84 -1.74 0.04
CA LYS A 20 15.93 -0.92 -0.47
C LYS A 20 17.19 -1.75 -0.66
N ILE A 21 17.96 -1.43 -1.70
CA ILE A 21 19.25 -2.08 -1.98
C ILE A 21 20.36 -1.03 -2.11
N GLN A 22 21.57 -1.40 -1.69
CA GLN A 22 22.77 -0.59 -1.86
C GLN A 22 23.97 -1.49 -2.16
N HIS A 23 24.59 -1.28 -3.32
CA HIS A 23 25.85 -1.94 -3.67
C HIS A 23 27.02 -1.20 -3.02
N THR A 24 27.86 -1.93 -2.29
CA THR A 24 29.03 -1.36 -1.62
C THR A 24 30.28 -2.17 -1.97
N GLN A 25 31.31 -1.47 -2.44
CA GLN A 25 32.65 -2.02 -2.65
C GLN A 25 33.62 -1.30 -1.71
N PRO A 26 33.98 -1.89 -0.56
CA PRO A 26 34.89 -1.26 0.38
C PRO A 26 36.33 -1.27 -0.15
N GLY A 27 37.16 -0.32 0.30
CA GLY A 27 38.58 -0.25 -0.11
C GLY A 27 39.43 -1.46 0.31
N LYS A 28 38.96 -2.25 1.28
CA LYS A 28 39.52 -3.55 1.68
C LYS A 28 38.37 -4.54 1.92
N GLY A 29 38.41 -5.69 1.26
CA GLY A 29 37.38 -6.74 1.32
C GLY A 29 36.59 -6.90 0.03
N GLY A 30 35.74 -7.93 -0.04
CA GLY A 30 34.89 -8.20 -1.19
C GLY A 30 33.67 -7.26 -1.26
N ALA A 31 33.15 -7.03 -2.47
CA ALA A 31 31.90 -6.31 -2.67
C ALA A 31 30.71 -7.06 -2.04
N TYR A 32 29.73 -6.30 -1.56
CA TYR A 32 28.49 -6.83 -1.03
C TYR A 32 27.30 -5.92 -1.38
N MET A 33 26.11 -6.48 -1.35
CA MET A 33 24.85 -5.76 -1.48
C MET A 33 24.20 -5.69 -0.10
N GLN A 34 23.99 -4.49 0.41
CA GLN A 34 23.19 -4.26 1.61
C GLN A 34 21.73 -4.12 1.21
N VAL A 35 20.87 -4.93 1.82
CA VAL A 35 19.44 -4.98 1.52
C VAL A 35 18.66 -4.72 2.81
N GLU A 36 17.78 -3.71 2.76
CA GLU A 36 16.77 -3.50 3.78
C GLU A 36 15.57 -4.39 3.46
N LEU A 37 15.28 -5.31 4.36
CA LEU A 37 14.21 -6.30 4.27
C LEU A 37 13.08 -5.94 5.24
N LYS A 38 11.84 -6.13 4.81
CA LYS A 38 10.65 -6.10 5.67
C LYS A 38 9.98 -7.47 5.64
N ASN A 39 9.80 -8.08 6.80
CA ASN A 39 9.11 -9.36 6.92
C ASN A 39 7.64 -9.17 6.53
N LEU A 40 7.13 -10.08 5.70
CA LEU A 40 5.78 -9.99 5.17
C LEU A 40 4.69 -10.44 6.14
N ILE A 41 5.04 -11.15 7.22
CA ILE A 41 4.08 -11.66 8.21
C ILE A 41 4.05 -10.75 9.44
N ASP A 42 5.21 -10.47 10.04
CA ASP A 42 5.29 -9.74 11.31
C ASP A 42 5.79 -8.29 11.18
N GLY A 43 6.10 -7.85 9.96
CA GLY A 43 6.51 -6.48 9.67
C GLY A 43 7.91 -6.09 10.18
N ARG A 44 8.66 -7.01 10.81
CA ARG A 44 10.03 -6.73 11.28
C ARG A 44 10.91 -6.24 10.15
N LYS A 45 11.82 -5.32 10.47
CA LYS A 45 12.83 -4.83 9.54
C LYS A 45 14.17 -5.50 9.82
N ASN A 46 14.89 -5.87 8.77
CA ASN A 46 16.23 -6.43 8.88
C ASN A 46 17.15 -5.79 7.82
N ASN A 47 18.41 -5.54 8.17
CA ASN A 47 19.41 -5.02 7.25
C ASN A 47 20.47 -6.09 7.03
N VAL A 48 20.43 -6.74 5.86
CA VAL A 48 21.27 -7.91 5.56
C VAL A 48 22.31 -7.55 4.51
N ARG A 49 23.53 -8.05 4.68
CA ARG A 49 24.61 -7.93 3.69
C ARG A 49 24.78 -9.24 2.97
N PHE A 50 24.40 -9.27 1.69
CA PHE A 50 24.60 -10.42 0.83
C PHE A 50 25.90 -10.28 0.05
N ARG A 51 26.76 -11.30 0.12
CA ARG A 51 27.98 -11.37 -0.70
C ARG A 51 27.65 -11.86 -2.10
N SER A 52 28.48 -11.53 -3.09
CA SER A 52 28.24 -11.88 -4.50
C SER A 52 28.08 -13.40 -4.77
N ALA A 53 28.62 -14.25 -3.90
CA ALA A 53 28.57 -15.70 -4.01
C ALA A 53 27.35 -16.34 -3.31
N GLU A 54 26.59 -15.57 -2.52
CA GLU A 54 25.39 -16.08 -1.88
C GLU A 54 24.26 -16.21 -2.91
N THR A 55 23.57 -17.35 -2.85
CA THR A 55 22.33 -17.60 -3.57
C THR A 55 21.17 -17.25 -2.66
N VAL A 56 20.24 -16.43 -3.15
CA VAL A 56 18.98 -16.14 -2.47
C VAL A 56 17.84 -16.65 -3.30
N GLU A 57 16.96 -17.40 -2.65
CA GLU A 57 15.73 -17.91 -3.23
C GLU A 57 14.71 -16.79 -3.32
N LYS A 58 14.27 -16.51 -4.55
CA LYS A 58 13.18 -15.57 -4.80
C LYS A 58 11.88 -16.33 -4.74
N VAL A 59 10.96 -15.84 -3.93
CA VAL A 59 9.62 -16.39 -3.82
C VAL A 59 8.70 -15.59 -4.73
N ARG A 60 7.85 -16.29 -5.47
CA ARG A 60 6.74 -15.69 -6.19
C ARG A 60 5.48 -15.89 -5.35
N LEU A 61 4.77 -14.79 -5.08
CA LEU A 61 3.43 -14.89 -4.50
C LEU A 61 2.43 -15.17 -5.61
N ASP A 62 1.42 -15.97 -5.27
CA ASP A 62 0.26 -16.15 -6.13
C ASP A 62 -0.65 -14.94 -5.98
N THR A 63 -1.13 -14.39 -7.08
CA THR A 63 -2.04 -13.25 -7.08
C THR A 63 -3.42 -13.72 -7.53
N LYS A 64 -4.45 -13.45 -6.75
CA LYS A 64 -5.85 -13.75 -7.10
C LYS A 64 -6.71 -12.50 -6.93
N ASP A 65 -7.75 -12.40 -7.75
CA ASP A 65 -8.71 -11.30 -7.69
C ASP A 65 -9.78 -11.59 -6.64
N PHE A 66 -9.97 -10.63 -5.74
CA PHE A 66 -10.97 -10.67 -4.69
C PHE A 66 -11.88 -9.46 -4.78
N GLN A 67 -13.05 -9.56 -4.15
CA GLN A 67 -13.95 -8.43 -3.92
C GLN A 67 -14.09 -8.21 -2.42
N PHE A 68 -13.90 -6.97 -1.96
CA PHE A 68 -14.21 -6.60 -0.59
C PHE A 68 -15.73 -6.60 -0.38
N LEU A 69 -16.19 -7.27 0.67
CA LEU A 69 -17.61 -7.37 0.99
C LEU A 69 -18.03 -6.36 2.05
N PHE A 70 -17.43 -6.44 3.24
CA PHE A 70 -17.76 -5.59 4.38
C PHE A 70 -16.67 -5.68 5.46
N ALA A 71 -16.72 -4.74 6.41
CA ALA A 71 -15.93 -4.77 7.64
C ALA A 71 -16.81 -5.04 8.87
N ASP A 72 -16.34 -5.85 9.80
CA ASP A 72 -16.90 -6.04 11.14
C ASP A 72 -15.82 -5.75 12.19
N GLY A 73 -15.85 -4.55 12.75
CA GLY A 73 -14.77 -4.04 13.59
C GLY A 73 -13.44 -3.96 12.84
N ASP A 74 -12.43 -4.70 13.31
CA ASP A 74 -11.11 -4.81 12.67
C ASP A 74 -11.02 -5.98 11.67
N ALA A 75 -12.07 -6.76 11.50
CA ALA A 75 -12.08 -7.89 10.57
C ALA A 75 -12.66 -7.48 9.22
N LEU A 76 -11.91 -7.70 8.15
CA LEU A 76 -12.26 -7.37 6.77
C LEU A 76 -12.59 -8.64 6.00
N THR A 77 -13.77 -8.71 5.40
CA THR A 77 -14.22 -9.89 4.64
C THR A 77 -14.07 -9.66 3.15
N PHE A 78 -13.41 -10.59 2.47
CA PHE A 78 -13.20 -10.59 1.01
C PHE A 78 -13.76 -11.88 0.41
N MET A 79 -14.17 -11.83 -0.84
CA MET A 79 -14.65 -12.97 -1.61
C MET A 79 -13.78 -13.20 -2.84
N ASP A 80 -13.30 -14.42 -3.03
CA ASP A 80 -12.58 -14.84 -4.22
C ASP A 80 -13.53 -14.77 -5.43
N LYS A 81 -13.11 -14.08 -6.50
CA LYS A 81 -13.98 -13.85 -7.67
C LYS A 81 -14.14 -15.07 -8.58
N LEU A 82 -13.31 -16.10 -8.41
CA LEU A 82 -13.35 -17.32 -9.19
C LEU A 82 -14.24 -18.38 -8.53
N ASN A 83 -14.04 -18.65 -7.24
CA ASN A 83 -14.72 -19.74 -6.54
C ASN A 83 -15.75 -19.30 -5.49
N TYR A 84 -15.87 -17.98 -5.23
CA TYR A 84 -16.78 -17.38 -4.25
C TYR A 84 -16.50 -17.74 -2.79
N ASP A 85 -15.34 -18.32 -2.49
CA ASP A 85 -14.91 -18.55 -1.11
C ASP A 85 -14.60 -17.22 -0.42
N GLN A 86 -14.95 -17.14 0.86
CA GLN A 86 -14.69 -15.95 1.67
C GLN A 86 -13.44 -16.14 2.53
N VAL A 87 -12.64 -15.07 2.61
CA VAL A 87 -11.48 -14.99 3.49
C VAL A 87 -11.61 -13.74 4.36
N GLN A 88 -11.17 -13.86 5.61
CA GLN A 88 -11.20 -12.76 6.57
C GLN A 88 -9.76 -12.36 6.91
N LEU A 89 -9.51 -11.06 6.95
CA LEU A 89 -8.21 -10.46 7.24
C LEU A 89 -8.33 -9.40 8.32
N ASP A 90 -7.30 -9.29 9.15
CA ASP A 90 -7.18 -8.15 10.06
C ASP A 90 -6.92 -6.86 9.29
N ARG A 91 -7.61 -5.79 9.69
CA ARG A 91 -7.45 -4.43 9.14
C ARG A 91 -5.99 -3.96 9.14
N GLY A 92 -5.20 -4.40 10.12
CA GLY A 92 -3.79 -4.10 10.23
C GLY A 92 -2.94 -4.56 9.04
N VAL A 93 -3.39 -5.56 8.28
CA VAL A 93 -2.68 -6.05 7.07
C VAL A 93 -2.64 -4.98 5.99
N LEU A 94 -3.70 -4.19 5.85
CA LEU A 94 -3.81 -3.12 4.84
C LEU A 94 -3.23 -1.79 5.33
N GLY A 95 -3.02 -1.63 6.64
CA GLY A 95 -2.58 -0.38 7.24
C GLY A 95 -3.52 0.79 6.90
N ASP A 96 -2.95 1.93 6.50
CA ASP A 96 -3.70 3.14 6.20
C ASP A 96 -4.62 2.99 4.97
N ALA A 97 -4.28 2.11 4.04
CA ALA A 97 -5.09 1.84 2.84
C ALA A 97 -6.48 1.27 3.20
N ALA A 98 -6.62 0.64 4.38
CA ALA A 98 -7.90 0.12 4.85
C ALA A 98 -8.98 1.20 4.96
N ALA A 99 -8.61 2.47 5.17
CA ALA A 99 -9.57 3.58 5.20
C ALA A 99 -10.25 3.81 3.84
N PHE A 100 -9.66 3.34 2.74
CA PHE A 100 -10.16 3.54 1.38
C PHE A 100 -10.99 2.37 0.83
N LEU A 101 -11.16 1.29 1.59
CA LEU A 101 -12.02 0.19 1.18
C LEU A 101 -13.49 0.65 1.04
N GLN A 102 -14.14 0.17 -0.01
CA GLN A 102 -15.54 0.41 -0.30
C GLN A 102 -16.22 -0.91 -0.63
N ASP A 103 -17.44 -1.12 -0.15
CA ASP A 103 -18.21 -2.33 -0.40
C ASP A 103 -18.27 -2.63 -1.91
N GLY A 104 -17.96 -3.87 -2.28
CA GLY A 104 -17.90 -4.32 -3.67
C GLY A 104 -16.61 -3.94 -4.41
N MET A 105 -15.63 -3.32 -3.77
CA MET A 105 -14.34 -2.96 -4.38
C MET A 105 -13.55 -4.21 -4.78
N ASP A 106 -13.11 -4.23 -6.04
CA ASP A 106 -12.17 -5.23 -6.52
C ASP A 106 -10.76 -4.94 -5.98
N VAL A 107 -10.11 -5.98 -5.47
CA VAL A 107 -8.75 -5.94 -4.92
C VAL A 107 -7.94 -7.13 -5.42
N VAL A 108 -6.62 -6.99 -5.44
CA VAL A 108 -5.70 -8.10 -5.73
C VAL A 108 -5.11 -8.60 -4.43
N MET A 109 -5.28 -9.87 -4.12
CA MET A 109 -4.71 -10.50 -2.94
C MET A 109 -3.46 -11.30 -3.32
N GLU A 110 -2.35 -11.04 -2.63
CA GLU A 110 -1.14 -11.84 -2.73
C GLU A 110 -1.17 -12.96 -1.69
N LEU A 111 -1.01 -14.20 -2.16
CA LEU A 111 -1.06 -15.44 -1.38
C LEU A 111 0.31 -16.14 -1.38
N TYR A 112 0.62 -16.80 -0.27
CA TYR A 112 1.73 -17.75 -0.16
C TYR A 112 1.23 -19.05 0.47
N ASP A 113 1.30 -20.16 -0.25
CA ASP A 113 0.70 -21.44 0.16
C ASP A 113 -0.77 -21.26 0.60
N GLU A 114 -1.56 -20.57 -0.22
CA GLU A 114 -2.98 -20.21 0.05
C GLU A 114 -3.20 -19.31 1.29
N ARG A 115 -2.14 -18.88 1.98
CA ARG A 115 -2.25 -17.90 3.07
C ARG A 115 -2.15 -16.48 2.52
N PRO A 116 -3.11 -15.60 2.83
CA PRO A 116 -3.06 -14.21 2.40
C PRO A 116 -1.94 -13.45 3.11
N ILE A 117 -1.11 -12.80 2.30
CA ILE A 117 0.07 -12.05 2.73
C ILE A 117 -0.17 -10.55 2.62
N SER A 118 -0.79 -10.11 1.52
CA SER A 118 -1.10 -8.70 1.32
C SER A 118 -2.33 -8.51 0.45
N VAL A 119 -2.95 -7.34 0.54
CA VAL A 119 -4.06 -6.92 -0.31
C VAL A 119 -3.68 -5.60 -0.96
N GLN A 120 -3.75 -5.56 -2.27
CA GLN A 120 -3.54 -4.36 -3.07
C GLN A 120 -4.91 -3.82 -3.50
N LEU A 121 -5.19 -2.59 -3.07
CA LEU A 121 -6.33 -1.81 -3.54
C LEU A 121 -5.99 -1.16 -4.88
N PRO A 122 -7.00 -0.72 -5.66
CA PRO A 122 -6.78 0.19 -6.78
C PRO A 122 -5.92 1.39 -6.36
N ASP A 123 -5.00 1.81 -7.22
CA ASP A 123 -4.09 2.94 -6.91
C ASP A 123 -4.85 4.23 -6.58
N THR A 124 -6.03 4.40 -7.18
CA THR A 124 -6.90 5.55 -6.96
C THR A 124 -8.33 5.14 -6.70
N VAL A 125 -9.01 5.90 -5.85
CA VAL A 125 -10.44 5.71 -5.53
C VAL A 125 -11.19 7.04 -5.59
N GLU A 126 -12.49 6.97 -5.84
CA GLU A 126 -13.37 8.12 -5.68
C GLU A 126 -13.86 8.24 -4.23
N ALA A 127 -13.78 9.43 -3.65
CA ALA A 127 -14.28 9.71 -2.31
C ALA A 127 -14.99 11.06 -2.28
N MET A 128 -16.04 11.15 -1.46
CA MET A 128 -16.75 12.42 -1.23
C MET A 128 -16.05 13.26 -0.14
N ILE A 129 -15.95 14.56 -0.37
CA ILE A 129 -15.51 15.51 0.66
C ILE A 129 -16.68 15.87 1.57
N VAL A 130 -16.53 15.63 2.88
CA VAL A 130 -17.55 15.98 3.89
C VAL A 130 -17.29 17.34 4.52
N SER A 131 -16.04 17.81 4.57
CA SER A 131 -15.70 19.16 5.04
C SER A 131 -14.44 19.68 4.36
N ALA A 132 -14.36 20.99 4.12
CA ALA A 132 -13.18 21.65 3.59
C ALA A 132 -12.99 23.01 4.28
N ASP A 133 -11.75 23.33 4.62
CA ASP A 133 -11.43 24.58 5.32
C ASP A 133 -11.67 25.82 4.44
N ALA A 134 -11.75 26.99 5.07
CA ALA A 134 -11.82 28.25 4.34
C ALA A 134 -10.48 28.55 3.66
N VAL A 135 -10.53 29.15 2.47
CA VAL A 135 -9.33 29.63 1.77
C VAL A 135 -8.71 30.76 2.58
N VAL A 136 -7.40 30.70 2.84
CA VAL A 136 -6.67 31.77 3.52
C VAL A 136 -6.69 33.02 2.63
N LYS A 137 -7.29 34.12 3.13
CA LYS A 137 -7.33 35.40 2.43
C LYS A 137 -5.91 35.86 2.06
N GLY A 138 -5.67 36.14 0.78
CA GLY A 138 -4.41 36.70 0.28
C GLY A 138 -3.49 35.72 -0.44
N GLN A 139 -3.80 34.42 -0.48
CA GLN A 139 -3.11 33.48 -1.37
C GLN A 139 -3.72 33.51 -2.77
N THR A 140 -2.89 33.46 -3.81
CA THR A 140 -3.36 33.32 -5.19
C THR A 140 -3.97 31.93 -5.40
N ALA A 141 -5.07 31.86 -6.15
CA ALA A 141 -5.85 30.63 -6.34
C ALA A 141 -5.08 29.49 -7.03
N SER A 142 -3.98 29.81 -7.71
CA SER A 142 -3.26 28.90 -8.61
C SER A 142 -2.22 28.00 -7.92
N SER A 143 -1.87 28.24 -6.65
CA SER A 143 -0.81 27.50 -5.95
C SER A 143 -1.10 27.24 -4.46
N SER A 144 -2.34 27.45 -4.03
CA SER A 144 -2.76 27.20 -2.65
C SER A 144 -3.54 25.89 -2.59
N TYR A 145 -3.19 25.04 -1.62
CA TYR A 145 -4.00 23.88 -1.25
C TYR A 145 -4.61 24.15 0.12
N LYS A 146 -5.80 23.62 0.35
CA LYS A 146 -6.48 23.69 1.64
C LYS A 146 -6.78 22.28 2.17
N PRO A 147 -6.78 22.08 3.49
CA PRO A 147 -7.21 20.81 4.07
C PRO A 147 -8.69 20.53 3.78
N ALA A 148 -8.98 19.27 3.48
CA ALA A 148 -10.32 18.71 3.39
C ALA A 148 -10.37 17.34 4.06
N VAL A 149 -11.57 16.92 4.47
CA VAL A 149 -11.84 15.63 5.08
C VAL A 149 -12.78 14.86 4.16
N LEU A 150 -12.40 13.63 3.85
CA LEU A 150 -13.18 12.68 3.07
C LEU A 150 -14.23 11.98 3.95
N GLU A 151 -15.23 11.35 3.33
CA GLU A 151 -16.29 10.61 4.03
C GLU A 151 -15.78 9.45 4.89
N ASN A 152 -14.62 8.90 4.55
CA ASN A 152 -13.91 7.88 5.32
C ASN A 152 -13.03 8.46 6.44
N GLY A 153 -13.05 9.78 6.67
CA GLY A 153 -12.28 10.48 7.70
C GLY A 153 -10.84 10.81 7.32
N VAL A 154 -10.35 10.38 6.15
CA VAL A 154 -8.99 10.70 5.69
C VAL A 154 -8.89 12.20 5.38
N ARG A 155 -7.77 12.81 5.80
CA ARG A 155 -7.48 14.22 5.54
C ARG A 155 -6.60 14.33 4.30
N VAL A 156 -7.04 15.13 3.34
CA VAL A 156 -6.32 15.38 2.08
C VAL A 156 -6.17 16.86 1.81
N MET A 157 -5.18 17.23 1.00
CA MET A 157 -4.99 18.61 0.52
C MET A 157 -5.67 18.75 -0.84
N VAL A 158 -6.60 19.70 -0.97
CA VAL A 158 -7.37 19.93 -2.21
C VAL A 158 -7.22 21.37 -2.72
N PRO A 159 -7.42 21.62 -4.03
CA PRO A 159 -7.44 22.97 -4.58
C PRO A 159 -8.52 23.88 -3.93
N PRO A 160 -8.38 25.22 -3.97
CA PRO A 160 -9.21 26.13 -3.19
C PRO A 160 -10.69 26.13 -3.60
N HIS A 161 -10.95 25.81 -4.87
CA HIS A 161 -12.29 25.78 -5.48
C HIS A 161 -13.08 24.50 -5.15
N ILE A 162 -12.43 23.47 -4.60
CA ILE A 162 -13.08 22.23 -4.19
C ILE A 162 -13.76 22.44 -2.83
N GLY A 163 -14.99 21.96 -2.66
CA GLY A 163 -15.77 22.14 -1.43
C GLY A 163 -16.47 20.87 -0.97
N ALA A 164 -17.13 20.94 0.18
CA ALA A 164 -17.96 19.85 0.69
C ALA A 164 -19.04 19.44 -0.33
N GLY A 165 -19.36 18.14 -0.38
CA GLY A 165 -20.26 17.54 -1.36
C GLY A 165 -19.63 17.26 -2.73
N THR A 166 -18.37 17.62 -2.94
CA THR A 166 -17.64 17.30 -4.17
C THR A 166 -17.03 15.91 -4.09
N ARG A 167 -17.20 15.09 -5.13
CA ARG A 167 -16.42 13.85 -5.31
C ARG A 167 -15.08 14.14 -5.96
N ILE A 168 -14.04 13.49 -5.44
CA ILE A 168 -12.66 13.60 -5.93
C ILE A 168 -12.05 12.22 -6.08
N VAL A 169 -11.10 12.10 -7.01
CA VAL A 169 -10.22 10.95 -7.15
C VAL A 169 -8.99 11.20 -6.28
N VAL A 170 -8.64 10.21 -5.44
CA VAL A 170 -7.56 10.26 -4.47
C VAL A 170 -6.63 9.08 -4.69
N ASP A 171 -5.32 9.32 -4.59
CA ASP A 171 -4.32 8.26 -4.53
C ASP A 171 -4.37 7.57 -3.17
N VAL A 172 -4.60 6.26 -3.15
CA VAL A 172 -4.84 5.48 -1.92
C VAL A 172 -3.59 5.41 -1.04
N TYR A 173 -2.41 5.30 -1.64
CA TYR A 173 -1.17 5.05 -0.92
C TYR A 173 -0.48 6.34 -0.49
N GLU A 174 -0.52 7.37 -1.33
CA GLU A 174 0.02 8.70 -1.03
C GLU A 174 -0.99 9.59 -0.29
N GLN A 175 -2.27 9.22 -0.29
CA GLN A 175 -3.37 10.01 0.29
C GLN A 175 -3.46 11.42 -0.30
N THR A 176 -3.22 11.53 -1.61
CA THR A 176 -3.18 12.82 -2.31
C THR A 176 -4.34 12.99 -3.28
N TYR A 177 -4.78 14.25 -3.44
CA TYR A 177 -5.76 14.60 -4.46
C TYR A 177 -5.16 14.39 -5.86
N VAL A 178 -5.88 13.67 -6.73
CA VAL A 178 -5.51 13.46 -8.14
C VAL A 178 -6.29 14.40 -9.04
N LYS A 179 -7.62 14.32 -9.00
CA LYS A 179 -8.52 15.15 -9.80
C LYS A 179 -9.91 15.22 -9.17
N ARG A 180 -10.74 16.15 -9.66
CA ARG A 180 -12.19 16.11 -9.40
C ARG A 180 -12.78 14.91 -10.14
N ALA A 181 -13.68 14.17 -9.49
CA ALA A 181 -14.41 13.09 -10.14
C ALA A 181 -15.45 13.68 -11.12
N ASP A 182 -15.74 12.91 -12.17
CA ASP A 182 -16.62 13.33 -13.26
C ASP A 182 -18.12 13.26 -12.88
#